data_AF-A0A9D2SP21-F1
#
_entry.id   AF-A0A9D2SP21-F1
#
_cell.length_a   1.000
_cell.length_b   1.000
_cell.length_c   1.000
_cell.angle_alpha   90.00
_cell.angle_beta   90.00
_cell.angle_gamma   90.00
#
_symmetry.space_group_name_H-M   'P 1'
#
loop_
_entity.id
_entity.type
_entity.pdbx_description
1 polymer ?
#
loop_
_entity_poly.entity_id
_entity_poly.type
_entity_poly.pdbx_seq_one_letter_code
_entity_poly.pdbx_strand_id
1 'polypeptide(L)'
;MDKKRYLLLENFMINCMEEDGVHGILFDADKIDLTGAIGMARTLMYKGTFSEPVYIRKPDGTISDGERDTEPSFFQEYKYRLEKIPSLLYTKKAREIAAKRKKIAEAFYKNLYQEVNESVTVQPALCTSCTDLAER
;
A
#
# COMPACT_ATOMS: atom_id res chain seq x y z
N MET A 1 20.51 0.14 5.93
CA MET A 1 19.77 0.38 7.19
C MET A 1 18.75 -0.74 7.33
N ASP A 2 18.76 -1.51 8.41
CA ASP A 2 17.87 -2.67 8.57
C ASP A 2 16.40 -2.22 8.68
N LYS A 3 15.50 -2.96 8.03
CA LYS A 3 14.04 -2.76 8.01
C LYS A 3 13.46 -2.62 9.43
N LYS A 4 14.00 -3.36 10.41
CA LYS A 4 13.63 -3.21 11.83
C LYS A 4 13.89 -1.80 12.35
N ARG A 5 15.01 -1.19 11.95
CA ARG A 5 15.41 0.16 12.39
C ARG A 5 14.56 1.25 11.71
N TYR A 6 14.08 1.01 10.48
CA TYR A 6 13.14 1.89 9.77
C TYR A 6 11.71 1.79 10.29
N LEU A 7 11.18 0.57 10.49
CA LEU A 7 9.85 0.38 11.10
C LEU A 7 9.77 0.96 12.52
N LEU A 8 10.88 0.92 13.26
CA LEU A 8 10.98 1.61 14.54
C LEU A 8 10.83 3.13 14.38
N LEU A 9 11.39 3.75 13.34
CA LEU A 9 11.24 5.18 13.08
C LEU A 9 9.82 5.54 12.62
N GLU A 10 9.19 4.72 11.79
CA GLU A 10 7.78 4.91 11.39
C GLU A 10 6.84 4.75 12.59
N ASN A 11 7.03 3.70 13.40
CA ASN A 11 6.25 3.50 14.63
C ASN A 11 6.55 4.56 15.70
N PHE A 12 7.77 5.08 15.76
CA PHE A 12 8.14 6.20 16.62
C PHE A 12 7.43 7.47 16.17
N MET A 13 7.41 7.79 14.87
CA MET A 13 6.64 8.92 14.34
C MET A 13 5.11 8.73 14.47
N ILE A 14 4.61 7.51 14.67
CA ILE A 14 3.19 7.22 14.95
C ILE A 14 2.87 7.43 16.44
N ASN A 15 3.79 7.07 17.34
CA ASN A 15 3.57 7.11 18.80
C ASN A 15 4.10 8.39 19.48
N CYS A 16 4.94 9.16 18.79
CA CYS A 16 5.33 10.48 19.23
C CYS A 16 4.28 11.47 18.75
N MET A 17 3.38 11.90 19.64
CA MET A 17 3.18 13.32 19.97
C MET A 17 2.00 13.54 20.91
N GLU A 18 2.24 14.36 21.94
CA GLU A 18 1.21 15.00 22.76
C GLU A 18 0.50 16.11 21.95
N GLU A 19 -0.66 16.56 22.40
CA GLU A 19 -1.50 17.58 21.75
C GLU A 19 -0.92 19.00 21.84
N ASP A 20 0.29 19.25 21.37
CA ASP A 20 0.83 20.59 21.24
C ASP A 20 0.87 21.07 19.78
N GLY A 21 0.35 22.27 19.55
CA GLY A 21 -0.14 22.70 18.22
C GLY A 21 0.91 22.73 17.09
N VAL A 22 2.20 22.91 17.39
CA VAL A 22 3.28 22.90 16.38
C VAL A 22 3.62 21.46 15.95
N HIS A 23 3.62 20.54 16.90
CA HIS A 23 3.94 19.14 16.68
C HIS A 23 2.86 18.44 15.84
N GLY A 24 1.58 18.75 16.08
CA GLY A 24 0.48 18.26 15.25
C GLY A 24 0.56 18.72 13.78
N ILE A 25 1.06 19.93 13.51
CA ILE A 25 1.25 20.41 12.12
C ILE A 25 2.39 19.67 11.43
N LEU A 26 3.51 19.45 12.13
CA LEU A 26 4.65 18.72 11.59
C LEU A 26 4.27 17.24 11.31
N PHE A 27 3.55 16.62 12.24
CA PHE A 27 3.00 15.27 12.05
C PHE A 27 2.08 15.21 10.84
N ASP A 28 1.14 16.14 10.71
CA ASP A 28 0.23 16.19 9.57
C ASP A 28 0.95 16.34 8.24
N ALA A 29 1.99 17.19 8.19
CA ALA A 29 2.79 17.39 7.00
C ALA A 29 3.48 16.09 6.54
N ASP A 30 4.11 15.36 7.47
CA ASP A 30 4.73 14.05 7.20
C ASP A 30 3.70 13.03 6.68
N LYS A 31 2.55 12.94 7.34
CA LYS A 31 1.52 11.95 6.98
C LYS A 31 0.81 12.26 5.67
N ILE A 32 0.62 13.52 5.31
CA ILE A 32 0.02 13.90 4.03
C ILE A 32 0.84 13.39 2.84
N ASP A 33 2.17 13.29 2.96
CA ASP A 33 3.04 12.77 1.89
C ASP A 33 2.88 11.27 1.62
N LEU A 34 2.29 10.53 2.57
CA LEU A 34 1.91 9.13 2.41
C LEU A 34 0.50 8.95 1.81
N THR A 35 -0.21 10.03 1.50
CA THR A 35 -1.56 9.97 0.91
C THR A 35 -1.57 10.22 -0.61
N GLY A 36 -2.58 9.68 -1.29
CA GLY A 36 -2.78 9.88 -2.73
C GLY A 36 -1.73 9.16 -3.59
N ALA A 37 -1.63 9.53 -4.86
CA ALA A 37 -0.77 8.85 -5.84
C ALA A 37 0.72 8.88 -5.47
N ILE A 38 1.21 10.01 -4.95
CA ILE A 38 2.61 10.15 -4.49
C ILE A 38 2.88 9.18 -3.34
N GLY A 39 1.96 9.10 -2.38
CA GLY A 39 2.05 8.14 -1.28
C GLY A 39 2.14 6.70 -1.77
N MET A 40 1.26 6.30 -2.69
CA MET A 40 1.27 4.94 -3.26
C MET A 40 2.60 4.62 -3.95
N ALA A 41 3.10 5.54 -4.77
CA ALA A 41 4.37 5.38 -5.47
C ALA A 41 5.55 5.26 -4.51
N ARG A 42 5.61 6.11 -3.47
CA ARG A 42 6.65 6.06 -2.43
C ARG A 42 6.62 4.74 -1.68
N THR A 43 5.45 4.25 -1.30
CA THR A 43 5.31 2.95 -0.62
C THR A 43 5.79 1.80 -1.51
N LEU A 44 5.42 1.79 -2.79
CA LEU A 44 5.88 0.77 -3.74
C LEU A 44 7.40 0.79 -3.90
N MET A 45 8.00 1.96 -4.11
CA MET A 45 9.46 2.12 -4.21
C MET A 45 10.16 1.62 -2.94
N TYR A 46 9.65 2.03 -1.77
CA TYR A 46 10.20 1.62 -0.48
C TYR A 46 10.13 0.11 -0.30
N LYS A 47 8.97 -0.51 -0.53
CA LYS A 47 8.79 -1.96 -0.45
C LYS A 47 9.69 -2.71 -1.43
N GLY A 48 9.86 -2.16 -2.64
CA GLY A 48 10.78 -2.67 -3.64
C GLY A 48 12.24 -2.72 -3.15
N THR A 49 12.68 -1.76 -2.33
CA THR A 49 14.04 -1.81 -1.73
C THR A 49 14.25 -2.98 -0.76
N PHE A 50 13.17 -3.57 -0.24
CA PHE A 50 13.18 -4.75 0.61
C PHE A 50 12.72 -6.02 -0.12
N SER A 51 12.60 -5.97 -1.45
CA SER A 51 12.09 -7.08 -2.27
C SER A 51 10.73 -7.60 -1.79
N GLU A 52 9.90 -6.72 -1.21
CA GLU A 52 8.55 -7.09 -0.82
C GLU A 52 7.63 -7.12 -2.04
N PRO A 53 6.76 -8.13 -2.14
CA PRO A 53 5.85 -8.23 -3.27
C PRO A 53 4.75 -7.16 -3.20
N VAL A 54 4.16 -6.86 -4.35
CA VAL A 54 2.97 -6.00 -4.42
C VAL A 54 1.77 -6.66 -3.73
N TYR A 55 1.62 -7.97 -3.92
CA TYR A 55 0.48 -8.75 -3.42
C TYR A 55 0.91 -10.15 -2.99
N ILE A 56 0.04 -10.83 -2.25
CA ILE A 56 0.22 -12.23 -1.86
C ILE A 56 -0.78 -13.10 -2.61
N ARG A 57 -0.27 -14.20 -3.18
CA ARG A 57 -1.11 -15.26 -3.75
C ARG A 57 -1.39 -16.30 -2.66
N LYS A 58 -2.67 -16.57 -2.42
CA LYS A 58 -3.12 -17.56 -1.43
C LYS A 58 -2.92 -18.99 -1.94
N PRO A 59 -2.95 -20.01 -1.05
CA PRO A 59 -2.81 -21.41 -1.44
C PRO A 59 -3.87 -21.90 -2.44
N ASP A 60 -5.07 -21.33 -2.40
CA ASP A 60 -6.16 -21.60 -3.37
C ASP A 60 -5.95 -20.94 -4.74
N GLY A 61 -4.85 -20.20 -4.89
CA GLY A 61 -4.47 -19.51 -6.12
C GLY A 61 -5.08 -18.13 -6.31
N THR A 62 -5.95 -17.68 -5.40
CA THR A 62 -6.54 -16.34 -5.42
C THR A 62 -5.58 -15.28 -4.92
N ILE A 63 -5.82 -14.02 -5.27
CA ILE A 63 -5.00 -12.89 -4.85
C ILE A 63 -5.60 -12.27 -3.58
N SER A 64 -4.78 -12.12 -2.55
CA SER A 64 -5.20 -11.46 -1.33
C SER A 64 -5.44 -9.98 -1.56
N ASP A 65 -6.44 -9.42 -0.87
CA ASP A 65 -6.74 -7.99 -0.87
C ASP A 65 -5.85 -7.23 0.14
N GLY A 66 -5.04 -7.93 0.94
CA GLY A 66 -4.16 -7.37 1.95
C GLY A 66 -4.77 -7.24 3.36
N GLU A 67 -6.08 -7.43 3.52
CA GLU A 67 -6.77 -7.03 4.76
C GLU A 67 -6.43 -7.94 5.96
N ARG A 68 -6.16 -9.21 5.70
CA ARG A 68 -5.85 -10.25 6.70
C ARG A 68 -4.47 -10.87 6.50
N ASP A 69 -3.62 -10.23 5.73
CA ASP A 69 -2.29 -10.73 5.42
C ASP A 69 -1.35 -10.50 6.62
N THR A 70 -0.65 -11.54 7.02
CA THR A 70 0.43 -11.47 8.02
C THR A 70 1.78 -11.16 7.36
N GLU A 71 1.97 -11.64 6.12
CA GLU A 71 3.17 -11.39 5.35
C GLU A 71 3.16 -9.97 4.74
N PRO A 72 4.31 -9.29 4.68
CA PRO A 72 4.38 -7.93 4.18
C PRO A 72 4.19 -7.89 2.66
N SER A 73 3.25 -7.06 2.21
CA SER A 73 3.05 -6.72 0.80
C SER A 73 2.58 -5.26 0.67
N PHE A 74 2.53 -4.73 -0.55
CA PHE A 74 1.93 -3.42 -0.77
C PHE A 74 0.44 -3.39 -0.41
N PHE A 75 -0.32 -4.41 -0.81
CA PHE A 75 -1.75 -4.52 -0.47
C PHE A 75 -1.98 -4.59 1.04
N GLN A 76 -1.17 -5.36 1.75
CA GLN A 76 -1.22 -5.45 3.20
C GLN A 76 -0.98 -4.08 3.85
N GLU A 77 0.03 -3.34 3.41
CA GLU A 77 0.34 -2.00 3.95
C GLU A 77 -0.75 -0.98 3.64
N TYR A 78 -1.35 -1.05 2.45
CA TYR A 78 -2.46 -0.17 2.08
C TYR A 78 -3.64 -0.34 3.04
N LYS A 79 -4.08 -1.58 3.27
CA LYS A 79 -5.18 -1.94 4.16
C LYS A 79 -4.85 -1.72 5.63
N TYR A 80 -3.61 -2.03 6.02
CA TYR A 80 -3.20 -1.92 7.40
C TYR A 80 -3.02 -0.45 7.82
N ARG A 81 -2.42 0.39 6.97
CA ARG A 81 -2.00 1.77 7.31
C ARG A 81 -2.53 2.83 6.37
N LEU A 82 -2.24 2.78 5.07
CA LEU A 82 -2.39 3.94 4.18
C LEU A 82 -3.84 4.44 4.09
N GLU A 83 -4.82 3.54 4.07
CA GLU A 83 -6.23 3.92 4.00
C GLU A 83 -6.75 4.64 5.27
N LYS A 84 -6.06 4.45 6.40
CA LYS A 84 -6.42 4.96 7.73
C LYS A 84 -5.75 6.29 8.06
N ILE A 85 -4.68 6.67 7.36
CA ILE A 85 -3.95 7.92 7.57
C ILE A 85 -4.88 9.15 7.66
N PRO A 86 -5.87 9.34 6.75
CA PRO A 86 -6.71 10.54 6.81
C PRO A 86 -7.49 10.73 8.12
N SER A 87 -7.80 9.64 8.84
CA SER A 87 -8.48 9.70 10.14
C SER A 87 -7.56 9.98 11.32
N LEU A 88 -6.23 9.90 11.13
CA LEU A 88 -5.22 10.09 12.17
C LEU A 88 -4.66 11.52 12.21
N LEU A 89 -5.02 12.38 11.25
CA LEU A 89 -4.50 13.74 11.12
C LEU A 89 -5.15 14.69 12.14
N TYR A 90 -4.36 15.58 12.73
CA TYR A 90 -4.75 16.48 13.81
C TYR A 90 -5.52 17.72 13.32
N THR A 91 -5.04 18.36 12.25
CA THR A 91 -5.63 19.61 11.75
C THR A 91 -6.77 19.37 10.78
N LYS A 92 -7.76 20.27 10.81
CA LYS A 92 -8.88 20.25 9.85
C LYS A 92 -8.37 20.34 8.41
N LYS A 93 -7.38 21.19 8.16
CA LYS A 93 -6.83 21.40 6.82
C LYS A 93 -6.16 20.14 6.27
N ALA A 94 -5.40 19.43 7.11
CA ALA A 94 -4.78 18.18 6.72
C ALA A 94 -5.82 17.12 6.35
N ARG A 95 -6.87 16.96 7.18
CA ARG A 95 -7.99 16.05 6.89
C ARG A 95 -8.68 16.37 5.57
N GLU A 96 -8.90 17.65 5.26
CA GLU A 96 -9.49 18.07 3.96
C GLU A 96 -8.61 17.68 2.76
N ILE A 97 -7.29 17.89 2.86
CA ILE A 97 -6.33 17.52 1.81
C ILE A 97 -6.29 16.00 1.66
N ALA A 98 -6.15 15.28 2.77
CA ALA A 98 -6.07 13.84 2.80
C ALA A 98 -7.37 13.18 2.31
N ALA A 99 -8.55 13.74 2.58
CA ALA A 99 -9.82 13.23 2.07
C ALA A 99 -9.89 13.28 0.53
N LYS A 100 -9.38 14.34 -0.09
CA LYS A 100 -9.29 14.42 -1.57
C LYS A 100 -8.32 13.38 -2.12
N ARG A 101 -7.15 13.24 -1.47
CA ARG A 101 -6.11 12.28 -1.86
C ARG A 101 -6.51 10.82 -1.59
N LYS A 102 -7.35 10.55 -0.59
CA LYS A 102 -7.85 9.21 -0.25
C LYS A 102 -8.56 8.58 -1.44
N LYS A 103 -9.41 9.34 -2.15
CA LYS A 103 -10.12 8.86 -3.35
C LYS A 103 -9.15 8.40 -4.45
N ILE A 104 -8.02 9.09 -4.60
CA ILE A 104 -6.98 8.74 -5.57
C ILE A 104 -6.28 7.45 -5.15
N ALA A 105 -5.93 7.33 -3.88
CA ALA A 105 -5.30 6.12 -3.34
C ALA A 105 -6.23 4.90 -3.42
N GLU A 106 -7.52 5.06 -3.10
CA GLU A 106 -8.55 4.03 -3.25
C GLU A 106 -8.72 3.57 -4.69
N ALA A 107 -8.77 4.51 -5.64
CA ALA A 107 -8.84 4.17 -7.06
C ALA A 107 -7.58 3.44 -7.54
N PHE A 108 -6.39 3.92 -7.14
CA PHE A 108 -5.12 3.28 -7.46
C PHE A 108 -5.08 1.83 -6.97
N TYR A 109 -5.39 1.60 -5.69
CA TYR A 109 -5.42 0.27 -5.10
C TYR A 109 -6.43 -0.64 -5.81
N LYS A 110 -7.66 -0.17 -6.05
CA LYS A 110 -8.72 -0.97 -6.68
C LYS A 110 -8.35 -1.38 -8.11
N ASN A 111 -7.83 -0.45 -8.91
CA ASN A 111 -7.42 -0.73 -10.27
C ASN A 111 -6.26 -1.74 -10.28
N LEU A 112 -5.25 -1.53 -9.43
CA LEU A 112 -4.12 -2.46 -9.33
C LEU A 112 -4.56 -3.86 -8.87
N TYR A 113 -5.47 -3.94 -7.89
CA TYR A 113 -6.04 -5.22 -7.44
C TYR A 113 -6.80 -5.92 -8.57
N GLN A 114 -7.60 -5.18 -9.33
CA GLN A 114 -8.35 -5.70 -10.47
C GLN A 114 -7.41 -6.22 -11.57
N GLU A 115 -6.45 -5.42 -12.01
CA GLU A 115 -5.48 -5.79 -13.06
C GLU A 115 -4.67 -7.04 -12.69
N VAL A 116 -4.29 -7.17 -11.41
CA VAL A 116 -3.59 -8.36 -10.90
C VAL A 116 -4.50 -9.60 -10.93
N ASN A 117 -5.76 -9.49 -10.50
CA ASN A 117 -6.71 -10.62 -10.55
C ASN A 117 -7.04 -11.04 -11.98
N GLU A 118 -7.19 -10.06 -12.88
CA GLU A 118 -7.39 -10.32 -14.31
C GLU A 118 -6.18 -11.05 -14.89
N SER A 119 -4.96 -10.60 -14.59
CA SER A 119 -3.73 -11.25 -15.07
C SER A 119 -3.64 -12.72 -14.65
N VAL A 120 -4.04 -13.06 -13.42
CA VAL A 120 -4.08 -14.45 -12.93
C VAL A 120 -5.09 -15.31 -13.68
N THR A 121 -6.20 -14.73 -14.12
CA THR A 121 -7.26 -15.43 -14.85
C THR A 121 -6.97 -15.55 -16.35
N VAL A 122 -6.34 -14.52 -16.93
CA VAL A 122 -6.13 -14.38 -18.38
C VAL A 122 -4.86 -15.06 -18.86
N GLN A 123 -3.80 -15.13 -18.05
CA GLN A 123 -2.54 -15.79 -18.43
C GLN A 123 -2.72 -17.26 -18.86
N PRO A 124 -3.50 -18.10 -18.14
CA PRO A 124 -3.80 -19.45 -18.60
C PRO A 124 -4.59 -19.49 -19.92
N ALA A 125 -5.49 -18.52 -20.15
CA ALA A 125 -6.30 -18.44 -21.36
C ALA A 125 -5.48 -18.06 -22.61
N LEU A 126 -4.49 -17.17 -22.46
CA LEU A 126 -3.53 -16.82 -23.52
C LEU A 126 -2.53 -17.96 -23.78
N CYS A 127 -2.30 -18.85 -22.81
CA CYS A 127 -1.40 -19.99 -22.93
C CYS A 127 -2.05 -21.22 -23.61
N THR A 128 -3.26 -21.08 -24.18
CA THR A 128 -3.89 -22.15 -24.99
C THR A 128 -3.19 -22.40 -26.33
N SER A 129 -2.30 -21.50 -26.78
CA SER A 129 -1.46 -21.72 -27.96
C SER A 129 -0.05 -22.26 -27.65
N CYS A 130 0.29 -22.48 -26.37
CA CYS A 130 1.63 -22.96 -25.98
C CYS A 130 1.73 -24.47 -25.77
N THR A 131 0.63 -25.22 -25.93
CA THR A 131 0.67 -26.69 -25.91
C THR A 131 1.37 -27.30 -27.13
N ASP A 132 1.61 -26.52 -28.20
CA ASP A 132 2.27 -27.01 -29.42
C ASP A 132 3.82 -26.95 -29.39
N LEU A 133 4.44 -26.42 -28.33
CA LEU A 133 5.90 -26.27 -28.23
C LEU A 133 6.56 -27.20 -27.20
N ALA A 134 5.79 -28.02 -26.47
CA ALA A 134 6.31 -29.00 -25.53
C ALA A 134 6.41 -30.43 -26.11
N GLU A 135 5.98 -30.64 -27.36
CA GLU A 135 6.00 -31.94 -28.05
C GLU A 135 6.91 -31.97 -29.30
N ARG A 136 7.94 -31.12 -29.37
CA ARG A 136 8.99 -31.18 -30.41
C ARG A 136 10.38 -31.29 -29.83
#